data_AF-A0A073K2X1-F1
#
_entry.id   AF-A0A073K2X1-F1
#
_cell.length_a   1.000
_cell.length_b   1.000
_cell.length_c   1.000
_cell.angle_alpha   90.00
_cell.angle_beta   90.00
_cell.angle_gamma   90.00
#
_symmetry.space_group_name_H-M   'P 1'
#
loop_
_entity.id
_entity.type
_entity.pdbx_description
1 polymer ?
#
loop_
_entity_poly.entity_id
_entity_poly.type
_entity_poly.pdbx_seq_one_letter_code
_entity_poly.pdbx_strand_id
1 'polypeptide(L)' 'MENKTSKAQLKAVSNWNAKNPLNVTYNQKKRAARSFVLIDLKGNTKGAKAINENRIQYIKDLKDLHSDIEQRLKDLQQ' A
#
# COMPACT_ATOMS: atom_id res chain seq x y z
N MET A 1 -10.57 -25.43 0.05
CA MET A 1 -10.80 -25.37 -1.41
C MET A 1 -9.89 -24.28 -1.98
N GLU A 2 -8.91 -24.63 -2.81
CA GLU A 2 -8.09 -23.65 -3.51
C GLU A 2 -8.96 -22.94 -4.56
N ASN A 3 -9.21 -21.64 -4.38
CA ASN A 3 -9.80 -20.80 -5.42
C ASN A 3 -8.75 -20.58 -6.52
N LYS A 4 -8.61 -21.55 -7.45
CA LYS A 4 -7.77 -21.38 -8.63
C LYS A 4 -8.44 -20.38 -9.56
N THR A 5 -7.92 -19.15 -9.57
CA THR A 5 -8.29 -18.11 -10.52
C THR A 5 -8.10 -18.66 -11.94
N SER A 6 -9.17 -18.68 -12.74
CA SER A 6 -9.12 -19.28 -14.08
C SER A 6 -8.21 -18.45 -15.00
N LYS A 7 -7.57 -19.08 -15.99
CA LYS A 7 -6.75 -18.36 -16.99
C LYS A 7 -7.55 -17.24 -17.68
N ALA A 8 -8.85 -17.44 -17.85
CA ALA A 8 -9.76 -16.43 -18.40
C ALA A 8 -9.92 -15.22 -17.47
N GLN A 9 -10.03 -15.43 -16.16
CA GLN A 9 -10.08 -14.35 -15.17
C GLN A 9 -8.77 -13.55 -15.14
N LEU A 10 -7.62 -14.22 -15.16
CA LEU A 10 -6.31 -13.55 -15.23
C LEU A 10 -6.18 -12.70 -16.51
N LYS A 11 -6.64 -13.23 -17.65
CA LYS A 11 -6.64 -12.50 -18.92
C LYS A 11 -7.59 -11.30 -18.89
N ALA A 12 -8.77 -11.44 -18.29
CA ALA A 12 -9.72 -10.33 -18.14
C ALA A 12 -9.15 -9.21 -17.26
N VAL A 13 -8.52 -9.55 -16.13
CA VAL A 13 -7.84 -8.57 -15.26
C VAL A 13 -6.68 -7.90 -16.00
N SER A 14 -5.86 -8.65 -16.73
CA SER A 14 -4.76 -8.10 -17.53
C SER A 14 -5.26 -7.11 -18.59
N ASN A 15 -6.31 -7.47 -19.32
CA ASN A 15 -6.94 -6.59 -20.33
C ASN A 15 -7.52 -5.33 -19.68
N TRP A 16 -8.17 -5.45 -18.53
CA TRP A 16 -8.70 -4.30 -17.81
C TRP A 16 -7.58 -3.39 -17.32
N ASN A 17 -6.51 -3.94 -16.75
CA ASN A 17 -5.35 -3.18 -16.29
C ASN A 17 -4.69 -2.41 -17.46
N ALA A 18 -4.54 -3.05 -18.61
CA ALA A 18 -3.97 -2.41 -19.81
C ALA A 18 -4.83 -1.24 -20.31
N LYS A 19 -6.17 -1.33 -20.18
CA LYS A 19 -7.10 -0.25 -20.54
C LYS A 19 -7.24 0.83 -19.47
N ASN A 20 -6.82 0.58 -18.23
CA ASN A 20 -6.99 1.48 -17.09
C ASN A 20 -5.67 1.77 -16.36
N PRO A 21 -4.61 2.22 -17.07
CA PRO A 21 -3.27 2.35 -16.49
C PRO A 21 -3.24 3.32 -15.29
N LEU A 22 -3.97 4.43 -15.34
CA LEU A 22 -4.04 5.39 -14.22
C LEU A 22 -4.65 4.77 -12.96
N ASN A 23 -5.68 3.93 -13.10
CA ASN A 23 -6.30 3.25 -11.97
C ASN A 23 -5.35 2.19 -11.38
N VAL A 24 -4.59 1.50 -12.23
CA VAL A 24 -3.54 0.59 -11.79
C VAL A 24 -2.49 1.36 -10.98
N THR A 25 -1.99 2.48 -11.49
CA THR A 25 -1.03 3.33 -10.79
C THR A 25 -1.57 3.81 -9.45
N TYR A 26 -2.79 4.36 -9.42
CA TYR A 26 -3.43 4.82 -8.19
C TYR A 26 -3.53 3.70 -7.15
N ASN A 27 -4.00 2.51 -7.55
CA ASN A 27 -4.11 1.38 -6.64
C ASN A 27 -2.76 0.85 -6.16
N GLN A 28 -1.72 0.87 -7.00
CA GLN A 28 -0.36 0.50 -6.59
C GLN A 28 0.16 1.45 -5.52
N LYS A 29 0.02 2.77 -5.72
CA LYS A 29 0.41 3.78 -4.72
C LYS A 29 -0.39 3.62 -3.42
N LYS A 30 -1.71 3.42 -3.51
CA LYS A 30 -2.58 3.16 -2.36
C LYS A 30 -2.15 1.92 -1.58
N ARG A 31 -1.83 0.82 -2.26
CA ARG A 31 -1.39 -0.44 -1.62
C ARG A 31 -0.03 -0.28 -0.96
N ALA A 32 0.92 0.40 -1.61
CA ALA A 32 2.25 0.65 -1.05
C ALA A 32 2.16 1.45 0.27
N ALA A 33 1.38 2.54 0.29
CA ALA A 33 1.16 3.31 1.51
C ALA A 33 0.55 2.47 2.64
N ARG A 34 -0.49 1.67 2.33
CA ARG A 34 -1.10 0.77 3.33
C ARG A 34 -0.13 -0.30 3.81
N SER A 35 0.71 -0.86 2.93
CA SER A 35 1.68 -1.89 3.33
C SER A 35 2.76 -1.36 4.27
N PHE A 36 3.12 -0.08 4.16
CA PHE A 36 4.03 0.56 5.10
C PHE A 36 3.37 0.67 6.48
N VAL A 37 2.14 1.18 6.55
CA VAL A 37 1.42 1.43 7.82
C VAL A 37 0.94 0.15 8.51
N LEU A 38 0.44 -0.82 7.74
CA LEU A 38 -0.27 -2.01 8.25
C LEU A 38 0.62 -3.25 8.40
N ILE A 39 1.93 -3.07 8.32
CA ILE A 39 2.86 -4.19 8.46
C ILE A 39 2.79 -4.79 9.87
N ASP A 40 2.70 -6.12 9.93
CA ASP A 40 2.75 -6.85 11.20
C ASP A 40 4.18 -6.88 11.75
N LEU A 41 4.43 -6.10 12.79
CA LEU A 41 5.73 -5.98 13.44
C LEU A 41 6.10 -7.18 14.32
N LYS A 42 5.14 -8.07 14.63
CA LYS A 42 5.38 -9.28 15.41
C LYS A 42 5.82 -10.46 14.53
N GLY A 43 5.61 -10.37 13.22
CA GLY A 43 5.99 -11.39 12.27
C GLY A 43 7.50 -11.49 12.02
N ASN A 44 7.97 -12.65 11.59
CA ASN A 44 9.37 -12.88 11.21
C ASN A 44 9.63 -12.52 9.73
N THR A 45 9.06 -11.42 9.23
CA THR A 45 9.24 -10.97 7.85
C THR A 45 10.42 -10.02 7.74
N LYS A 46 11.02 -9.90 6.54
CA LYS A 46 12.10 -8.92 6.29
C LYS A 46 11.66 -7.49 6.61
N GLY A 47 10.42 -7.12 6.26
CA GLY A 47 9.88 -5.79 6.53
C GLY A 47 9.68 -5.52 8.02
N ALA A 48 9.18 -6.50 8.78
CA ALA A 48 9.04 -6.38 10.23
C ALA A 48 10.39 -6.18 10.92
N LYS A 49 11.42 -6.94 10.52
CA LYS A 49 12.80 -6.78 11.04
C LYS A 49 13.35 -5.39 10.75
N ALA A 50 13.29 -4.95 9.48
CA ALA A 50 13.80 -3.65 9.08
C ALA A 50 13.13 -2.50 9.86
N ILE A 51 11.81 -2.57 10.07
CA ILE A 51 11.09 -1.56 10.84
C ILE A 51 11.44 -1.62 12.32
N ASN A 52 11.54 -2.82 12.90
CA ASN A 52 11.91 -2.98 14.30
C ASN A 52 13.33 -2.47 14.59
N GLU A 53 14.28 -2.67 13.67
CA GLU A 53 15.64 -2.11 13.74
C GLU A 53 15.64 -0.57 13.69
N ASN A 54 14.67 0.03 13.00
CA ASN A 54 14.55 1.48 12.81
C ASN A 54 13.36 2.09 13.56
N ARG A 55 12.94 1.48 14.69
CA ARG A 55 11.63 1.75 15.32
C ARG A 55 11.40 3.20 15.71
N ILE A 56 12.41 3.90 16.23
CA ILE A 56 12.30 5.32 16.61
C ILE A 56 12.03 6.18 15.37
N GLN A 57 12.78 5.96 14.30
CA GLN A 57 12.59 6.65 13.04
C GLN A 57 11.23 6.34 12.43
N TYR A 58 10.82 5.07 12.43
CA TYR A 58 9.51 4.65 11.95
C TYR A 58 8.36 5.36 12.68
N ILE A 59 8.44 5.53 14.01
CA ILE A 59 7.46 6.32 14.78
C ILE A 59 7.43 7.78 14.32
N LYS A 60 8.59 8.40 14.07
CA LYS A 60 8.67 9.76 13.53
C LYS A 60 8.03 9.85 12.15
N ASP A 61 8.39 8.94 11.24
CA ASP A 61 7.87 8.90 9.88
C ASP A 61 6.35 8.74 9.85
N LEU A 62 5.78 7.93 10.76
CA LEU A 62 4.32 7.79 10.88
C LEU A 62 3.64 9.08 11.34
N LYS A 63 4.26 9.86 12.23
CA LYS A 63 3.73 11.15 12.69
C LYS A 63 3.78 12.20 11.58
N ASP A 64 4.92 12.28 10.88
CA ASP A 64 5.10 13.19 9.75
C ASP A 64 4.08 12.86 8.65
N LEU A 65 3.95 11.57 8.31
CA LEU A 65 2.96 11.08 7.34
C LEU A 65 1.51 11.41 7.73
N HIS A 66 1.17 11.33 9.03
CA HIS A 66 -0.16 11.72 9.51
C HIS A 66 -0.43 13.21 9.23
N SER A 67 0.51 14.09 9.57
CA SER A 67 0.38 15.54 9.31
C SER A 67 0.24 15.82 7.81
N ASP A 68 1.05 15.16 6.97
CA ASP A 68 1.01 15.34 5.52
C ASP A 68 -0.33 14.90 4.92
N ILE A 69 -0.90 13.80 5.43
CA ILE A 69 -2.23 13.31 5.03
C ILE A 69 -3.30 14.33 5.43
N GLU A 70 -3.28 14.83 6.66
CA GLU A 70 -4.23 15.84 7.12
C GLU A 70 -4.17 17.11 6.26
N GLN A 71 -2.96 17.59 5.96
CA GLN A 71 -2.78 18.75 5.09
C GLN A 71 -3.30 18.48 3.68
N ARG A 72 -2.96 17.33 3.09
CA ARG A 72 -3.44 16.96 1.75
C ARG A 72 -4.96 16.87 1.68
N LEU A 73 -5.62 16.37 2.73
CA LEU A 73 -7.08 16.32 2.79
C LEU A 73 -7.69 17.71 2.83
N LYS A 74 -7.12 18.64 3.61
CA LYS A 74 -7.54 20.04 3.61
C LYS A 74 -7.40 20.67 2.23
N ASP A 75 -6.25 20.49 1.57
CA ASP A 75 -5.99 21.05 0.24
C ASP A 75 -6.99 20.54 -0.83
N LEU A 76 -7.46 19.29 -0.71
CA LEU A 76 -8.37 18.66 -1.68
C LEU A 76 -9.85 18.93 -1.41
N GLN A 77 -10.20 19.44 -0.23
CA GLN A 77 -11.57 19.78 0.17
C GLN A 77 -11.90 21.26 -0.01
N GLN A 78 -10.90 22.07 -0.37
CA GLN A 78 -11.02 23.48 -0.75
C GLN A 78 -11.27 23.61 -2.25
#